data_AF-A0A353V3T9-F1
#
_entry.id   AF-A0A353V3T9-F1
#
_cell.length_a   1.000
_cell.length_b   1.000
_cell.length_c   1.000
_cell.angle_alpha   90.00
_cell.angle_beta   90.00
_cell.angle_gamma   90.00
#
_symmetry.space_group_name_H-M   'P 1'
#
loop_
_entity.id
_entity.type
_entity.pdbx_description
1 polymer ?
#
loop_
_entity_poly.entity_id
_entity_poly.type
_entity_poly.pdbx_seq_one_letter_code
_entity_poly.pdbx_strand_id
1 'polypeptide(L)'
;MEMLMTAGSMLALALLAGAAGEAQADHALAADSRTAWRPHLERVDTALGRGDVAAALLAWREAYAAALASRHWEGLIDAADAYLRVGDAGAFRNDAHTKARTIYRAALFRARQSASLAGLLRTAEALADLGDGEGVEQALRLARALAALARDARGEEQVRRFAERWAARPLGVERFRITR
;
A
#
# COMPACT_ATOMS: atom_id res chain seq x y z
N MET A 1 1.72 -71.81 17.98
CA MET A 1 2.27 -71.36 16.68
C MET A 1 1.07 -71.21 15.76
N GLU A 2 0.64 -70.05 15.28
CA GLU A 2 1.29 -68.75 15.14
C GLU A 2 0.31 -67.64 15.50
N MET A 3 0.87 -66.64 16.16
CA MET A 3 0.31 -65.35 16.50
C MET A 3 0.79 -64.38 15.41
N LEU A 4 0.03 -63.32 15.11
CA LEU A 4 0.34 -62.15 14.26
C LEU A 4 -0.04 -62.21 12.77
N MET A 5 -0.35 -61.01 12.25
CA MET A 5 -0.66 -60.58 10.86
C MET A 5 -2.17 -60.45 10.63
N THR A 6 -2.83 -59.31 10.91
CA THR A 6 -2.52 -58.00 10.34
C THR A 6 -3.37 -56.91 11.05
N ALA A 7 -2.89 -56.43 12.19
CA ALA A 7 -3.29 -55.12 12.70
C ALA A 7 -2.55 -54.05 11.89
N GLY A 8 -3.04 -53.74 10.69
CA GLY A 8 -2.34 -52.89 9.74
C GLY A 8 -3.28 -52.16 8.80
N SER A 9 -4.29 -51.47 9.31
CA SER A 9 -5.18 -50.65 8.46
C SER A 9 -5.81 -49.41 9.12
N MET A 10 -5.40 -48.99 10.32
CA MET A 10 -6.05 -47.84 10.99
C MET A 10 -5.13 -46.70 11.45
N LEU A 11 -3.92 -46.56 10.89
CA LEU A 11 -3.02 -45.46 11.29
C LEU A 11 -2.34 -44.72 10.13
N ALA A 12 -3.06 -44.48 9.04
CA ALA A 12 -2.57 -43.67 7.93
C ALA A 12 -3.42 -42.44 7.59
N LEU A 13 -4.32 -42.01 8.50
CA LEU A 13 -5.14 -40.80 8.31
C LEU A 13 -5.10 -39.83 9.50
N ALA A 14 -4.02 -39.83 10.28
CA ALA A 14 -3.82 -38.89 11.39
C ALA A 14 -2.58 -37.99 11.22
N LEU A 15 -1.89 -38.04 10.07
CA LEU A 15 -0.67 -37.25 9.83
C LEU A 15 -0.84 -36.11 8.80
N LEU A 16 -2.02 -35.93 8.22
CA LEU A 16 -2.33 -34.78 7.36
C LEU A 16 -3.05 -33.63 8.09
N ALA A 17 -3.46 -33.83 9.35
CA ALA A 17 -4.19 -32.80 10.11
C ALA A 17 -3.29 -31.72 10.74
N GLY A 18 -2.01 -32.03 11.03
CA GLY A 18 -1.06 -31.07 11.63
C GLY A 18 -0.57 -30.03 10.63
N ALA A 19 -0.09 -30.47 9.47
CA ALA A 19 0.45 -29.59 8.43
C ALA A 19 -0.61 -28.66 7.80
N ALA A 20 -1.87 -29.10 7.73
CA ALA A 20 -2.97 -28.27 7.25
C ALA A 20 -3.34 -27.16 8.26
N GLY A 21 -3.26 -27.44 9.57
CA GLY A 21 -3.53 -26.45 10.62
C GLY A 21 -2.45 -25.36 10.70
N GLU A 22 -1.18 -25.76 10.60
CA GLU A 22 -0.04 -24.82 10.61
C GLU A 22 -0.02 -23.94 9.36
N ALA A 23 -0.19 -24.52 8.17
CA ALA A 23 -0.27 -23.74 6.93
C ALA A 23 -1.46 -22.78 6.93
N GLN A 24 -2.63 -23.18 7.47
CA GLN A 24 -3.80 -22.32 7.57
C GLN A 24 -3.59 -21.19 8.58
N ALA A 25 -2.96 -21.46 9.72
CA ALA A 25 -2.62 -20.46 10.73
C ALA A 25 -1.61 -19.43 10.18
N ASP A 26 -0.59 -19.87 9.45
CA ASP A 26 0.38 -18.99 8.80
C ASP A 26 -0.29 -18.11 7.72
N HIS A 27 -1.20 -18.67 6.92
CA HIS A 27 -1.96 -17.89 5.94
C HIS A 27 -2.90 -16.88 6.62
N ALA A 28 -3.53 -17.24 7.75
CA ALA A 28 -4.36 -16.33 8.52
C ALA A 28 -3.54 -15.18 9.13
N LEU A 29 -2.40 -15.47 9.75
CA LEU A 29 -1.46 -14.46 10.26
C LEU A 29 -0.90 -13.56 9.13
N ALA A 30 -0.64 -14.14 7.95
CA ALA A 30 -0.23 -13.39 6.76
C ALA A 30 -1.38 -12.56 6.16
N ALA A 31 -2.64 -12.98 6.28
CA ALA A 31 -3.81 -12.22 5.87
C ALA A 31 -4.12 -11.07 6.85
N ASP A 32 -4.00 -11.33 8.15
CA ASP A 32 -4.17 -10.34 9.21
C ASP A 32 -3.11 -9.24 9.10
N SER A 33 -1.83 -9.61 8.94
CA SER A 33 -0.75 -8.63 8.71
C SER A 33 -0.90 -7.83 7.42
N ARG A 34 -1.56 -8.40 6.38
CA ARG A 34 -1.91 -7.73 5.12
C ARG A 34 -2.99 -6.67 5.25
N THR A 35 -3.67 -6.57 6.38
CA THR A 35 -4.72 -5.55 6.59
C THR A 35 -4.67 -4.91 7.97
N ALA A 36 -3.63 -5.19 8.77
CA ALA A 36 -3.51 -4.80 10.17
C ALA A 36 -3.60 -3.28 10.42
N TRP A 37 -3.32 -2.45 9.41
CA TRP A 37 -3.44 -0.99 9.54
C TRP A 37 -4.89 -0.48 9.43
N ARG A 38 -5.79 -1.23 8.78
CA ARG A 38 -7.15 -0.76 8.44
C ARG A 38 -8.00 -0.41 9.66
N PRO A 39 -8.04 -1.22 10.75
CA PRO A 39 -8.82 -0.86 11.94
C PRO A 39 -8.32 0.45 12.60
N HIS A 40 -7.01 0.71 12.53
CA HIS A 40 -6.46 1.97 13.03
C HIS A 40 -6.86 3.17 12.16
N LEU A 41 -7.01 2.98 10.84
CA LEU A 41 -7.52 4.02 9.93
C LEU A 41 -9.01 4.31 10.17
N GLU A 42 -9.82 3.29 10.46
CA GLU A 42 -11.23 3.50 10.84
C GLU A 42 -11.35 4.35 12.12
N ARG A 43 -10.41 4.18 13.06
CA ARG A 43 -10.30 5.05 14.23
C ARG A 43 -9.88 6.47 13.89
N VAL A 44 -8.99 6.66 12.91
CA VAL A 44 -8.65 8.00 12.38
C VAL A 44 -9.92 8.67 11.89
N ASP A 45 -10.69 7.98 11.04
CA ASP A 45 -11.91 8.51 10.43
C ASP A 45 -12.96 8.85 11.49
N THR A 46 -13.12 7.98 12.49
CA THR A 46 -14.03 8.21 13.62
C THR A 46 -13.64 9.45 14.43
N ALA A 47 -12.34 9.64 14.71
CA ALA A 47 -11.84 10.78 15.45
C ALA A 47 -11.99 12.08 14.65
N LEU A 48 -11.68 12.06 13.35
CA LEU A 48 -11.89 13.20 12.44
C LEU A 48 -13.38 13.58 12.36
N GLY A 49 -14.29 12.60 12.30
CA GLY A 49 -15.73 12.84 12.32
C GLY A 49 -16.24 13.51 13.60
N ARG A 50 -15.47 13.42 14.70
CA ARG A 50 -15.74 14.10 15.98
C ARG A 50 -14.99 15.43 16.12
N GLY A 51 -14.17 15.80 15.14
CA GLY A 51 -13.27 16.97 15.23
C GLY A 51 -12.07 16.78 16.17
N ASP A 52 -11.81 15.55 16.62
CA ASP A 52 -10.70 15.25 17.54
C ASP A 52 -9.42 14.94 16.76
N VAL A 53 -8.74 16.01 16.35
CA VAL A 53 -7.49 15.92 15.58
C VAL A 53 -6.37 15.22 16.38
N ALA A 54 -6.36 15.37 17.71
CA ALA A 54 -5.35 14.75 18.56
C ALA A 54 -5.52 13.22 18.60
N ALA A 55 -6.75 12.73 18.80
CA ALA A 55 -7.05 11.31 18.72
C ALA A 55 -6.83 10.75 17.32
N ALA A 56 -7.17 11.51 16.27
CA ALA A 56 -6.91 11.12 14.89
C ALA A 56 -5.41 10.94 14.62
N LEU A 57 -4.57 11.86 15.11
CA LEU A 57 -3.12 11.77 14.97
C LEU A 57 -2.54 10.56 15.72
N LEU A 58 -3.06 10.25 16.91
CA LEU A 58 -2.63 9.08 17.68
C LEU A 58 -2.98 7.78 16.94
N ALA A 59 -4.23 7.65 16.50
CA ALA A 59 -4.68 6.49 15.72
C ALA A 59 -3.89 6.35 14.41
N TRP A 60 -3.56 7.47 13.76
CA TRP A 60 -2.75 7.47 12.55
C TRP A 60 -1.34 6.93 12.80
N ARG A 61 -0.69 7.27 13.92
CA ARG A 61 0.65 6.74 14.25
C ARG A 61 0.64 5.22 14.38
N GLU A 62 -0.41 4.65 14.97
CA GLU A 62 -0.60 3.21 15.06
C GLU A 62 -0.83 2.59 13.68
N ALA A 63 -1.69 3.20 12.86
CA ALA A 63 -1.94 2.76 11.48
C ALA A 63 -0.65 2.75 10.65
N TYR A 64 0.14 3.82 10.75
CA TYR A 64 1.42 3.94 10.03
C TYR A 64 2.44 2.90 10.51
N ALA A 65 2.50 2.61 11.81
CA ALA A 65 3.35 1.56 12.34
C ALA A 65 2.94 0.17 11.81
N ALA A 66 1.64 -0.15 11.82
CA ALA A 66 1.13 -1.40 11.27
C ALA A 66 1.35 -1.51 9.75
N ALA A 67 1.16 -0.41 9.01
CA ALA A 67 1.45 -0.33 7.59
C ALA A 67 2.94 -0.58 7.29
N LEU A 68 3.84 -0.01 8.09
CA LEU A 68 5.27 -0.30 7.99
C LEU A 68 5.57 -1.78 8.27
N ALA A 69 4.96 -2.36 9.30
CA ALA A 69 5.16 -3.78 9.64
C ALA A 69 4.65 -4.74 8.56
N SER A 70 3.57 -4.40 7.85
CA SER A 70 2.96 -5.25 6.82
C SER A 70 3.88 -5.59 5.64
N ARG A 71 4.90 -4.77 5.36
CA ARG A 71 5.74 -4.84 4.14
C ARG A 71 4.96 -4.73 2.82
N HIS A 72 3.70 -4.33 2.87
CA HIS A 72 2.85 -4.07 1.71
C HIS A 72 2.88 -2.58 1.32
N TRP A 73 2.65 -2.28 0.04
CA TRP A 73 2.66 -0.90 -0.46
C TRP A 73 1.32 -0.21 -0.18
N GLU A 74 0.23 -0.98 -0.18
CA GLU A 74 -1.15 -0.56 0.04
C GLU A 74 -1.27 0.22 1.35
N GLY A 75 -0.80 -0.36 2.46
CA GLY A 75 -0.89 0.29 3.76
C GLY A 75 -0.10 1.59 3.87
N LEU A 76 0.99 1.75 3.11
CA LEU A 76 1.72 3.02 3.08
C LEU A 76 0.94 4.09 2.31
N ILE A 77 0.28 3.74 1.21
CA ILE A 77 -0.60 4.67 0.50
C ILE A 77 -1.76 5.08 1.41
N ASP A 78 -2.46 4.12 2.00
CA ASP A 78 -3.60 4.39 2.88
C ASP A 78 -3.19 5.26 4.09
N ALA A 79 -2.02 4.99 4.69
CA ALA A 79 -1.49 5.80 5.79
C ALA A 79 -1.10 7.21 5.34
N ALA A 80 -0.55 7.39 4.14
CA ALA A 80 -0.24 8.72 3.61
C ALA A 80 -1.52 9.52 3.34
N ASP A 81 -2.52 8.90 2.69
CA ASP A 81 -3.83 9.49 2.40
C ASP A 81 -4.53 9.92 3.71
N ALA A 82 -4.48 9.07 4.74
CA ALA A 82 -4.99 9.40 6.05
C ALA A 82 -4.23 10.57 6.71
N TYR A 83 -2.91 10.65 6.55
CA TYR A 83 -2.13 11.75 7.14
C TYR A 83 -2.46 13.09 6.50
N LEU A 84 -2.72 13.11 5.18
CA LEU A 84 -3.19 14.31 4.49
C LEU A 84 -4.50 14.81 5.09
N ARG A 85 -5.47 13.90 5.29
CA ARG A 85 -6.77 14.25 5.91
C ARG A 85 -6.63 14.75 7.34
N VAL A 86 -5.73 14.15 8.13
CA VAL A 86 -5.43 14.64 9.50
C VAL A 86 -4.76 16.01 9.45
N GLY A 87 -3.86 16.24 8.49
CA GLY A 87 -3.18 17.52 8.30
C GLY A 87 -4.06 18.64 7.76
N ASP A 88 -5.10 18.30 7.00
CA ASP A 88 -6.13 19.24 6.52
C ASP A 88 -7.12 19.61 7.64
N ALA A 89 -7.48 18.64 8.49
CA ALA A 89 -8.29 18.90 9.69
C ALA A 89 -7.49 19.62 10.79
N GLY A 90 -6.18 19.39 10.84
CA GLY A 90 -5.23 20.12 11.65
C GLY A 90 -4.75 21.40 10.97
N ALA A 91 -4.03 22.25 11.70
CA ALA A 91 -3.42 23.45 11.14
C ALA A 91 -1.99 23.20 10.61
N PHE A 92 -1.72 22.03 9.99
CA PHE A 92 -0.35 21.61 9.60
C PHE A 92 -0.26 20.95 8.22
N ARG A 93 -1.14 21.35 7.29
CA ARG A 93 -1.23 20.81 5.92
C ARG A 93 0.12 20.69 5.18
N ASN A 94 0.98 21.71 5.25
CA ASN A 94 2.26 21.70 4.52
C ASN A 94 3.21 20.60 5.03
N ASP A 95 3.25 20.39 6.35
CA ASP A 95 4.04 19.33 6.97
C ASP A 95 3.46 17.96 6.61
N ALA A 96 2.13 17.85 6.60
CA ALA A 96 1.43 16.64 6.16
C ALA A 96 1.75 16.28 4.71
N HIS A 97 1.75 17.26 3.79
CA HIS A 97 2.16 17.07 2.41
C HIS A 97 3.60 16.55 2.30
N THR A 98 4.54 17.15 3.03
CA THR A 98 5.95 16.73 3.03
C THR A 98 6.13 15.30 3.53
N LYS A 99 5.42 14.95 4.60
CA LYS A 99 5.44 13.61 5.16
C LYS A 99 4.78 12.59 4.23
N ALA A 100 3.61 12.90 3.68
CA ALA A 100 2.89 12.04 2.74
C ALA A 100 3.77 11.73 1.51
N ARG A 101 4.46 12.73 0.95
CA ARG A 101 5.44 12.53 -0.13
C ARG A 101 6.49 11.48 0.23
N THR A 102 7.03 11.55 1.44
CA THR A 102 8.03 10.59 1.93
C THR A 102 7.43 9.19 2.03
N ILE A 103 6.20 9.06 2.53
CA ILE A 103 5.52 7.78 2.67
C ILE A 103 5.18 7.18 1.28
N TYR A 104 4.70 7.99 0.33
CA TYR A 104 4.46 7.53 -1.05
C TYR A 104 5.74 7.04 -1.72
N ARG A 105 6.90 7.68 -1.48
CA ARG A 105 8.18 7.17 -2.00
C ARG A 105 8.55 5.82 -1.40
N ALA A 106 8.25 5.59 -0.13
CA ALA A 106 8.40 4.27 0.48
C ALA A 106 7.42 3.24 -0.12
N ALA A 107 6.18 3.64 -0.42
CA ALA A 107 5.20 2.81 -1.13
C ALA A 107 5.69 2.43 -2.53
N LEU A 108 6.26 3.38 -3.28
CA LEU A 108 6.83 3.15 -4.61
C LEU A 108 7.93 2.09 -4.57
N PHE A 109 8.81 2.17 -3.56
CA PHE A 109 9.87 1.19 -3.36
C PHE A 109 9.33 -0.21 -3.08
N ARG A 110 8.30 -0.34 -2.23
CA ARG A 110 7.64 -1.64 -1.95
C ARG A 110 6.89 -2.20 -3.16
N ALA A 111 6.19 -1.34 -3.91
CA ALA A 111 5.51 -1.73 -5.14
C ALA A 111 6.51 -2.25 -6.18
N ARG A 112 7.68 -1.61 -6.30
CA ARG A 112 8.77 -2.11 -7.15
C ARG A 112 9.29 -3.47 -6.69
N GLN A 113 9.57 -3.65 -5.39
CA GLN A 113 10.08 -4.92 -4.86
C GLN A 113 9.12 -6.09 -5.06
N SER A 114 7.82 -5.83 -4.96
CA SER A 114 6.76 -6.82 -5.19
C SER A 114 6.37 -6.97 -6.66
N ALA A 115 7.09 -6.32 -7.59
CA ALA A 115 6.78 -6.31 -9.02
C ALA A 115 5.31 -5.95 -9.31
N SER A 116 4.75 -5.01 -8.54
CA SER A 116 3.34 -4.63 -8.61
C SER A 116 3.14 -3.42 -9.51
N LEU A 117 2.69 -3.66 -10.74
CA LEU A 117 2.31 -2.57 -11.67
C LEU A 117 1.19 -1.70 -11.09
N ALA A 118 0.20 -2.32 -10.46
CA ALA A 118 -0.90 -1.61 -9.79
C ALA A 118 -0.38 -0.68 -8.69
N GLY A 119 0.57 -1.15 -7.86
CA GLY A 119 1.17 -0.33 -6.81
C GLY A 119 1.98 0.84 -7.37
N LEU A 120 2.72 0.64 -8.47
CA LEU A 120 3.46 1.71 -9.14
C LEU A 120 2.51 2.80 -9.67
N LEU A 121 1.43 2.40 -10.36
CA LEU A 121 0.44 3.34 -10.91
C LEU A 121 -0.39 4.03 -9.82
N ARG A 122 -0.76 3.32 -8.74
CA ARG A 122 -1.49 3.93 -7.63
C ARG A 122 -0.64 4.95 -6.88
N THR A 123 0.66 4.66 -6.71
CA THR A 123 1.60 5.62 -6.13
C THR A 123 1.82 6.82 -7.05
N ALA A 124 1.88 6.60 -8.37
CA ALA A 124 1.98 7.69 -9.35
C ALA A 124 0.78 8.63 -9.27
N GLU A 125 -0.46 8.10 -9.17
CA GLU A 125 -1.65 8.93 -9.00
C GLU A 125 -1.57 9.77 -7.72
N ALA A 126 -1.20 9.16 -6.59
CA ALA A 126 -1.11 9.87 -5.32
C ALA A 126 -0.02 10.98 -5.33
N LEU A 127 1.12 10.73 -5.99
CA LEU A 127 2.15 11.75 -6.20
C LEU A 127 1.68 12.86 -7.15
N ALA A 128 0.91 12.52 -8.19
CA ALA A 128 0.32 13.49 -9.11
C ALA A 128 -0.67 14.42 -8.39
N ASP A 129 -1.52 13.87 -7.53
CA ASP A 129 -2.47 14.65 -6.72
C ASP A 129 -1.75 15.58 -5.71
N LEU A 130 -0.55 15.20 -5.26
CA LEU A 130 0.32 16.05 -4.44
C LEU A 130 1.13 17.09 -5.24
N GLY A 131 1.10 17.03 -6.57
CA GLY A 131 1.91 17.86 -7.46
C GLY A 131 3.39 17.46 -7.53
N ASP A 132 3.78 16.26 -7.08
CA ASP A 132 5.17 15.75 -7.18
C ASP A 132 5.42 15.14 -8.57
N GLY A 133 5.57 16.01 -9.58
CA GLY A 133 5.80 15.59 -10.96
C GLY A 133 7.06 14.75 -11.17
N GLU A 134 8.13 15.01 -10.41
CA GLU A 134 9.35 14.19 -10.44
C GLU A 134 9.05 12.76 -9.98
N GLY A 135 8.28 12.62 -8.89
CA GLY A 135 7.81 11.35 -8.38
C GLY A 135 6.95 10.58 -9.39
N VAL A 136 6.04 11.27 -10.09
CA VAL A 136 5.21 10.67 -11.15
C VAL A 136 6.06 10.11 -12.29
N GLU A 137 7.03 10.88 -12.77
CA GLU A 137 7.93 10.44 -13.85
C GLU A 137 8.78 9.24 -13.43
N GLN A 138 9.27 9.23 -12.19
CA GLN A 138 10.00 8.09 -11.66
C GLN A 138 9.12 6.85 -11.59
N ALA A 139 7.88 6.97 -11.11
CA ALA A 139 6.94 5.85 -11.05
C ALA A 139 6.60 5.30 -12.46
N LEU A 140 6.38 6.18 -13.44
CA LEU A 140 6.13 5.81 -14.82
C LEU A 140 7.31 5.08 -15.47
N ARG A 141 8.56 5.52 -15.23
CA ARG A 141 9.75 4.80 -15.71
C ARG A 141 9.80 3.37 -15.18
N LEU A 142 9.51 3.17 -13.89
CA LEU A 142 9.48 1.85 -13.28
C LEU A 142 8.35 0.99 -13.85
N ALA A 143 7.17 1.56 -14.03
CA ALA A 143 6.00 0.87 -14.53
C ALA A 143 6.20 0.40 -15.98
N ARG A 144 6.78 1.24 -16.85
CA ARG A 144 7.17 0.88 -18.22
C ARG A 144 8.17 -0.28 -18.24
N ALA A 145 9.23 -0.18 -17.42
CA ALA A 145 10.26 -1.22 -17.35
C ALA A 145 9.67 -2.56 -16.88
N LEU A 146 8.78 -2.54 -15.90
CA LEU A 146 8.13 -3.74 -15.38
C LEU A 146 7.20 -4.39 -16.42
N ALA A 147 6.35 -3.59 -17.09
CA ALA A 147 5.43 -4.10 -18.10
C ALA A 147 6.18 -4.72 -19.30
N ALA A 148 7.24 -4.06 -19.77
CA ALA A 148 8.07 -4.55 -20.85
C ALA A 148 8.81 -5.86 -20.47
N LEU A 149 9.36 -5.93 -19.25
CA LEU A 149 10.03 -7.14 -18.76
C LEU A 149 9.05 -8.33 -18.69
N ALA A 150 7.82 -8.09 -18.25
CA ALA A 150 6.77 -9.10 -18.18
C ALA A 150 6.17 -9.44 -19.55
N ARG A 151 6.47 -8.67 -20.61
CA ARG A 151 5.80 -8.71 -21.92
C ARG A 151 4.27 -8.61 -21.79
N ASP A 152 3.82 -7.75 -20.88
CA ASP A 152 2.40 -7.54 -20.56
C ASP A 152 1.83 -6.37 -21.37
N ALA A 153 1.25 -6.68 -22.53
CA ALA A 153 0.62 -5.69 -23.40
C ALA A 153 -0.52 -4.91 -22.70
N ARG A 154 -1.25 -5.54 -21.78
CA ARG A 154 -2.29 -4.86 -21.01
C ARG A 154 -1.67 -3.91 -19.98
N GLY A 155 -0.56 -4.31 -19.39
CA GLY A 155 0.24 -3.47 -18.50
C GLY A 155 0.80 -2.25 -19.22
N GLU A 156 1.39 -2.45 -20.41
CA GLU A 156 1.89 -1.36 -21.25
C GLU A 156 0.79 -0.36 -21.60
N GLU A 157 -0.39 -0.84 -21.97
CA GLU A 157 -1.57 0.00 -22.25
C GLU A 157 -2.02 0.79 -21.02
N GLN A 158 -2.04 0.19 -19.83
CA GLN A 158 -2.37 0.90 -18.59
C GLN A 158 -1.39 2.03 -18.31
N VAL A 159 -0.09 1.78 -18.50
CA VAL A 159 0.96 2.78 -18.31
C VAL A 159 0.83 3.91 -19.33
N ARG A 160 0.56 3.58 -20.59
CA ARG A 160 0.32 4.56 -21.67
C ARG A 160 -0.86 5.46 -21.34
N ARG A 161 -2.02 4.88 -21.00
CA ARG A 161 -3.21 5.64 -20.61
C ARG A 161 -2.97 6.54 -19.41
N PHE A 162 -2.23 6.07 -18.41
CA PHE A 162 -1.88 6.91 -17.27
C PHE A 162 -1.02 8.11 -17.72
N ALA A 163 0.03 7.85 -18.50
CA ALA A 163 0.93 8.89 -18.98
C ALA A 163 0.20 9.94 -19.85
N GLU A 164 -0.71 9.51 -20.73
CA GLU A 164 -1.54 10.40 -21.55
C GLU A 164 -2.42 11.30 -20.67
N ARG A 165 -3.10 10.73 -19.65
CA ARG A 165 -3.91 11.52 -18.71
C ARG A 165 -3.06 12.51 -17.90
N TRP A 166 -1.89 12.09 -17.44
CA TRP A 166 -0.97 12.96 -16.69
C TRP A 166 -0.45 14.11 -17.55
N ALA A 167 -0.04 13.83 -18.79
CA ALA A 167 0.43 14.86 -19.72
C ALA A 167 -0.68 15.85 -20.12
N ALA A 168 -1.93 15.39 -20.17
CA ALA A 168 -3.09 16.24 -20.46
C ALA A 168 -3.57 17.08 -19.26
N ARG A 169 -3.08 16.83 -18.03
CA ARG A 169 -3.41 17.69 -16.88
C ARG A 169 -2.85 19.09 -17.16
N PRO A 170 -3.66 20.16 -17.03
CA PRO A 170 -3.16 21.52 -17.17
C PRO A 170 -2.06 21.72 -16.12
N LEU A 171 -0.81 21.82 -16.58
CA LEU A 171 0.34 22.13 -15.73
C LEU A 171 0.01 23.44 -15.03
N GLY A 172 -0.34 23.36 -13.75
CA GLY A 172 -0.75 24.51 -12.95
C GLY A 172 0.23 25.66 -13.19
N VAL A 173 -0.32 26.78 -13.67
CA VAL A 173 0.38 28.03 -13.91
C VAL A 173 0.75 28.61 -12.54
N GLU A 174 1.79 28.05 -11.93
CA GLU A 174 2.43 28.59 -10.74
C GLU A 174 3.96 28.52 -10.90
N ARG A 175 4.42 28.81 -12.14
CA ARG A 175 5.73 29.42 -12.31
C ARG A 175 5.63 30.83 -11.73
N PHE A 176 5.98 30.96 -10.46
CA PHE A 176 6.60 32.14 -9.88
C PHE A 176 6.10 33.47 -10.48
N ARG A 177 4.94 33.97 -10.01
CA ARG A 177 4.78 35.42 -9.94
C ARG A 177 5.73 35.93 -8.86
N ILE A 178 7.00 36.09 -9.22
CA ILE A 178 7.88 37.02 -8.53
C ILE A 178 7.36 38.40 -8.92
N THR A 179 6.43 38.89 -8.10
CA THR A 179 6.14 40.32 -7.99
C THR A 179 7.46 41.04 -7.74
N ARG A 180 7.77 42.00 -8.60
CA ARG A 180 8.68 43.10 -8.31
C ARG A 180 7.84 44.35 -8.15
#